data_AF-A0A957IKG0-F1
#
_entry.id   AF-A0A957IKG0-F1
#
_cell.length_a   1.000
_cell.length_b   1.000
_cell.length_c   1.000
_cell.angle_alpha   90.00
_cell.angle_beta   90.00
_cell.angle_gamma   90.00
#
_symmetry.space_group_name_H-M   'P 1'
#
loop_
_entity.id
_entity.type
_entity.pdbx_description
1 polymer ?
#
loop_
_entity_poly.entity_id
_entity_poly.type
_entity_poly.pdbx_seq_one_letter_code
_entity_poly.pdbx_strand_id
1 'polypeptide(L)'
;MTFSTQYPRVLHADQEHDRLRVSITVLILVSIWLGYRLIYGALELFASDAVRDYTVFLSCIGGVPLGLALVWGIEKLLKRVWHSGNSLTLQDATILVQQRDYDTQRFDVSDQIDLMRWYFRLGGYARGGSERRVAKNWYCLALQLQQEDNRLVVYTFVPPGQAVTAAQEPDSDFHEIHLKDVYTAHPGIMRPPSRPEIPAEVLRGKDGRFWLAERRRWHEGLELTREDFATLMEFVRTTGAQ
;
A
#
# COMPACT_ATOMS: atom_id res chain seq x y z
N MET A 1 -27.13 -8.71 -7.35
CA MET A 1 -26.32 -8.78 -8.59
C MET A 1 -25.48 -10.02 -8.48
N THR A 2 -25.75 -11.03 -9.31
CA THR A 2 -24.91 -12.22 -9.42
C THR A 2 -23.65 -11.81 -10.19
N PHE A 3 -22.53 -11.64 -9.48
CA PHE A 3 -21.24 -11.44 -10.13
C PHE A 3 -20.88 -12.77 -10.81
N SER A 4 -21.05 -12.87 -12.13
CA SER A 4 -20.40 -13.92 -12.91
C SER A 4 -18.92 -13.58 -12.96
N THR A 5 -18.18 -13.91 -11.90
CA THR A 5 -16.74 -13.67 -11.84
C THR A 5 -16.05 -14.57 -12.84
N GLN A 6 -15.59 -13.96 -13.93
CA GLN A 6 -14.75 -14.59 -14.93
C GLN A 6 -13.37 -14.83 -14.30
N TYR A 7 -13.16 -16.01 -13.71
CA TYR A 7 -11.85 -16.47 -13.28
C TYR A 7 -11.06 -17.01 -14.49
N PRO A 8 -9.73 -16.86 -14.54
CA PRO A 8 -8.85 -16.35 -13.49
C PRO A 8 -8.84 -14.81 -13.38
N ARG A 9 -8.78 -14.29 -12.15
CA ARG A 9 -8.62 -12.84 -11.89
C ARG A 9 -7.32 -12.58 -11.13
N VAL A 10 -6.47 -11.73 -11.70
CA VAL A 10 -5.19 -11.35 -11.09
C VAL A 10 -5.36 -10.05 -10.30
N LEU A 11 -4.97 -10.08 -9.04
CA LEU A 11 -4.91 -8.93 -8.12
C LEU A 11 -3.45 -8.53 -7.95
N HIS A 12 -3.10 -7.30 -8.29
CA HIS A 12 -1.72 -6.81 -8.17
C HIS A 12 -1.46 -6.22 -6.79
N ALA A 13 -0.42 -6.70 -6.12
CA ALA A 13 -0.01 -6.22 -4.80
C ALA A 13 1.13 -5.20 -4.88
N ASP A 14 1.28 -4.40 -3.82
CA ASP A 14 2.40 -3.47 -3.60
C ASP A 14 2.61 -2.47 -4.75
N GLN A 15 1.56 -1.72 -5.10
CA GLN A 15 1.62 -0.72 -6.19
C GLN A 15 2.74 0.33 -6.03
N GLU A 16 3.29 0.50 -4.83
CA GLU A 16 4.38 1.45 -4.53
C GLU A 16 5.65 0.76 -4.05
N HIS A 17 6.17 -0.15 -4.85
CA HIS A 17 7.44 -0.84 -4.61
C HIS A 17 8.67 0.09 -4.75
N ASP A 18 9.80 -0.33 -4.18
CA ASP A 18 11.01 0.51 -4.10
C ASP A 18 11.57 0.95 -5.45
N ARG A 19 11.51 0.09 -6.48
CA ARG A 19 11.95 0.47 -7.84
C ARG A 19 11.15 1.65 -8.39
N LEU A 20 9.84 1.72 -8.12
CA LEU A 20 9.00 2.84 -8.55
C LEU A 20 9.44 4.12 -7.83
N ARG A 21 9.71 4.05 -6.52
CA ARG A 21 10.15 5.20 -5.71
C ARG A 21 11.51 5.75 -6.17
N VAL A 22 12.48 4.87 -6.43
CA VAL A 22 13.79 5.26 -6.97
C VAL A 22 13.61 5.91 -8.34
N SER A 23 12.79 5.30 -9.21
CA SER A 23 12.52 5.83 -10.55
C SER A 23 11.85 7.20 -10.51
N ILE A 24 10.85 7.41 -9.65
CA ILE A 24 10.20 8.71 -9.46
C ILE A 24 11.21 9.75 -8.97
N THR A 25 12.11 9.39 -8.06
CA THR A 25 13.13 10.30 -7.54
C THR A 25 14.09 10.77 -8.65
N VAL A 26 14.58 9.84 -9.47
CA VAL A 26 15.41 10.17 -10.65
C VAL A 26 14.61 11.02 -11.64
N LEU A 27 13.36 10.66 -11.88
CA LEU A 27 12.48 11.37 -12.81
C LEU A 27 12.21 12.81 -12.36
N ILE A 28 12.12 13.09 -11.06
CA ILE A 28 12.00 14.46 -10.53
C ILE A 28 13.21 15.30 -10.93
N LEU A 29 14.43 14.79 -10.73
CA LEU A 29 15.65 15.52 -11.08
C LEU A 29 15.73 15.81 -12.59
N VAL A 30 15.46 14.79 -13.41
CA VAL A 30 15.46 14.91 -14.87
C VAL A 30 14.36 15.89 -15.34
N SER A 31 13.15 15.80 -14.80
CA SER A 31 12.01 16.64 -15.20
C SER A 31 12.20 18.09 -14.80
N ILE A 32 12.78 18.38 -13.63
CA ILE A 32 13.14 19.74 -13.23
C ILE A 32 14.21 20.31 -14.16
N TRP A 33 15.24 19.53 -14.50
CA TRP A 33 16.28 19.95 -15.45
C TRP A 33 15.71 20.23 -16.84
N LEU A 34 14.85 19.35 -17.36
CA LEU A 34 14.15 19.56 -18.64
C LEU A 34 13.24 20.79 -18.59
N GLY A 35 12.49 20.96 -17.50
CA GLY A 35 11.63 22.11 -17.27
C GLY A 35 12.43 23.42 -17.28
N TYR A 36 13.57 23.46 -16.60
CA TYR A 36 14.50 24.60 -16.64
C TYR A 36 14.96 24.89 -18.07
N ARG A 37 15.43 23.87 -18.81
CA ARG A 37 15.94 24.06 -20.18
C ARG A 37 14.87 24.54 -21.15
N LEU A 38 13.64 24.06 -21.00
CA LEU A 38 12.50 24.47 -21.82
C LEU A 38 12.13 25.95 -21.56
N ILE A 39 12.00 26.35 -20.29
CA ILE A 39 11.67 27.74 -19.95
C ILE A 39 12.82 28.68 -20.33
N TYR A 40 14.06 28.29 -20.07
CA TYR A 40 15.24 29.06 -20.46
C TYR A 40 15.27 29.30 -21.98
N GLY A 41 15.11 28.23 -22.77
CA GLY A 41 15.07 28.33 -24.23
C GLY A 41 13.90 29.18 -24.73
N ALA A 42 12.73 29.07 -24.12
CA ALA A 42 11.57 29.90 -24.46
C ALA A 42 11.82 31.39 -24.16
N LEU A 43 12.42 31.71 -23.01
CA LEU A 43 12.74 33.09 -22.64
C LEU A 43 13.81 33.70 -23.54
N GLU A 44 14.87 32.96 -23.89
CA GLU A 44 15.89 33.44 -24.84
C GLU A 44 15.30 33.82 -26.21
N LEU A 45 14.36 32.99 -26.69
CA LEU A 45 13.73 33.15 -28.00
C LEU A 45 12.66 34.25 -28.02
N PHE A 46 11.88 34.39 -26.96
CA PHE A 46 10.65 35.20 -26.98
C PHE A 46 10.64 36.39 -26.01
N ALA A 47 11.54 36.44 -25.02
CA ALA A 47 11.55 37.52 -24.05
C ALA A 47 12.23 38.79 -24.60
N SER A 48 11.76 39.94 -24.13
CA SER A 48 12.41 41.23 -24.41
C SER A 48 13.74 41.35 -23.65
N ASP A 49 14.60 42.27 -24.10
CA ASP A 49 15.92 42.47 -23.49
C ASP A 49 15.86 42.79 -21.99
N ALA A 50 14.83 43.52 -21.54
CA ALA A 50 14.63 43.82 -20.12
C ALA A 50 14.36 42.57 -19.25
N VAL A 51 13.80 41.51 -19.83
CA VAL A 51 13.51 40.26 -19.14
C VAL A 51 14.68 39.28 -19.24
N ARG A 52 15.55 39.43 -20.26
CA ARG A 52 16.67 38.53 -20.51
C ARG A 52 17.65 38.45 -19.34
N ASP A 53 17.89 39.56 -18.65
CA ASP A 53 18.75 39.61 -17.45
C ASP A 53 18.22 38.72 -16.30
N TYR A 54 16.93 38.44 -16.28
CA TYR A 54 16.26 37.60 -15.28
C TYR A 54 16.01 36.16 -15.76
N THR A 55 16.48 35.79 -16.96
CA THR A 55 16.14 34.50 -17.60
C THR A 55 16.49 33.30 -16.71
N VAL A 56 17.68 33.29 -16.12
CA VAL A 56 18.12 32.18 -15.24
C VAL A 56 17.18 32.04 -14.05
N PHE A 57 16.86 33.14 -13.38
CA PHE A 57 15.99 33.15 -12.21
C PHE A 57 14.56 32.70 -12.55
N LEU A 58 13.99 33.27 -13.62
CA LEU A 58 12.65 32.90 -14.10
C LEU A 58 12.59 31.44 -14.56
N SER A 59 13.66 30.91 -15.14
CA SER A 59 13.77 29.50 -15.54
C SER A 59 13.83 28.56 -14.34
N CYS A 60 14.48 28.94 -13.25
CA CYS A 60 14.45 28.17 -12.01
C CYS A 60 13.04 28.15 -11.40
N ILE A 61 12.38 29.30 -11.33
CA ILE A 61 11.01 29.42 -10.78
C ILE A 61 9.99 28.67 -11.64
N GLY A 62 10.08 28.79 -12.98
CA GLY A 62 9.16 28.12 -13.90
C GLY A 62 9.47 26.65 -14.12
N GLY A 63 10.75 26.26 -14.08
CA GLY A 63 11.20 24.90 -14.35
C GLY A 63 10.78 23.90 -13.28
N VAL A 64 10.78 24.29 -11.99
CA VAL A 64 10.36 23.42 -10.89
C VAL A 64 8.88 22.99 -10.99
N PRO A 65 7.88 23.89 -11.06
CA PRO A 65 6.48 23.49 -11.16
C PRO A 65 6.18 22.74 -12.46
N LEU A 66 6.82 23.13 -13.59
CA LEU A 66 6.70 22.40 -14.85
C LEU A 66 7.23 20.96 -14.72
N GLY A 67 8.40 20.80 -14.10
CA GLY A 67 8.99 19.49 -13.83
C GLY A 67 8.12 18.62 -12.91
N LEU A 68 7.56 19.20 -11.84
CA LEU A 68 6.65 18.49 -10.94
C LEU A 68 5.34 18.06 -11.62
N ALA A 69 4.77 18.91 -12.49
CA ALA A 69 3.59 18.57 -13.27
C ALA A 69 3.85 17.41 -14.24
N LEU A 70 5.03 17.40 -14.88
CA LEU A 70 5.46 16.31 -15.75
C LEU A 70 5.62 15.00 -14.97
N VAL A 71 6.30 15.03 -13.82
CA VAL A 71 6.46 13.86 -12.94
C VAL A 71 5.10 13.31 -12.52
N TRP A 72 4.17 14.18 -12.11
CA TRP A 72 2.83 13.76 -11.71
C TRP A 72 2.10 12.97 -12.81
N GLY A 73 2.18 13.44 -14.06
CA GLY A 73 1.59 12.75 -15.20
C GLY A 73 2.25 11.39 -15.47
N ILE A 74 3.60 11.34 -15.44
CA ILE A 74 4.35 10.11 -15.67
C ILE A 74 4.15 9.11 -14.52
N GLU A 75 4.10 9.57 -13.27
CA GLU A 75 3.84 8.71 -12.11
C GLU A 75 2.50 7.98 -12.25
N LYS A 76 1.44 8.69 -12.67
CA LYS A 76 0.13 8.07 -12.91
C LYS A 76 0.18 6.98 -13.98
N LEU A 77 0.98 7.19 -15.04
CA LEU A 77 1.19 6.20 -16.10
C LEU A 77 2.02 5.01 -15.60
N LEU A 78 3.12 5.28 -14.87
CA LEU A 78 4.00 4.25 -14.32
C LEU A 78 3.24 3.36 -13.34
N LYS A 79 2.42 3.92 -12.43
CA LYS A 79 1.59 3.14 -11.51
C LYS A 79 0.58 2.23 -12.20
N ARG A 80 0.18 2.56 -13.44
CA ARG A 80 -0.75 1.75 -14.23
C ARG A 80 -0.07 0.60 -14.98
N VAL A 81 1.18 0.78 -15.38
CA VAL A 81 1.90 -0.17 -16.26
C VAL A 81 2.93 -1.00 -15.48
N TRP A 82 3.56 -0.40 -14.47
CA TRP A 82 4.66 -0.98 -13.73
C TRP A 82 4.17 -1.61 -12.44
N HIS A 83 3.93 -2.91 -12.50
CA HIS A 83 3.54 -3.73 -11.35
C HIS A 83 4.79 -4.19 -10.58
N SER A 84 4.63 -4.44 -9.28
CA SER A 84 5.73 -4.89 -8.38
C SER A 84 6.31 -6.25 -8.72
N GLY A 85 5.53 -7.08 -9.42
CA GLY A 85 5.78 -8.51 -9.61
C GLY A 85 5.13 -9.38 -8.52
N ASN A 86 4.57 -8.78 -7.47
CA ASN A 86 3.75 -9.47 -6.48
C ASN A 86 2.28 -9.47 -6.96
N SER A 87 1.66 -10.64 -6.98
CA SER A 87 0.27 -10.78 -7.40
C SER A 87 -0.41 -11.99 -6.77
N LEU A 88 -1.72 -11.87 -6.60
CA LEU A 88 -2.59 -12.98 -6.21
C LEU A 88 -3.48 -13.32 -7.40
N THR A 89 -3.46 -14.57 -7.84
CA THR A 89 -4.38 -15.06 -8.88
C THR A 89 -5.48 -15.86 -8.22
N LEU A 90 -6.72 -15.39 -8.36
CA LEU A 90 -7.91 -16.10 -7.92
C LEU A 90 -8.38 -17.01 -9.05
N GLN A 91 -8.44 -18.31 -8.81
CA GLN A 91 -8.86 -19.32 -9.79
C GLN A 91 -9.71 -20.40 -9.12
N ASP A 92 -10.96 -20.52 -9.56
CA ASP A 92 -11.93 -21.50 -9.06
C ASP A 92 -12.07 -21.43 -7.53
N ALA A 93 -11.49 -22.39 -6.80
CA ALA A 93 -11.43 -22.39 -5.34
C ALA A 93 -10.03 -22.08 -4.78
N THR A 94 -9.09 -21.63 -5.61
CA THR A 94 -7.67 -21.52 -5.24
C THR A 94 -7.14 -20.10 -5.38
N ILE A 95 -6.21 -19.76 -4.49
CA ILE A 95 -5.46 -18.51 -4.50
C ILE A 95 -4.01 -18.87 -4.75
N LEU A 96 -3.49 -18.46 -5.91
CA LEU A 96 -2.07 -18.58 -6.24
C LEU A 96 -1.37 -17.27 -5.88
N VAL A 97 -0.41 -17.33 -4.97
CA VAL A 97 0.36 -16.18 -4.51
C VAL A 97 1.71 -16.22 -5.18
N GLN A 98 1.96 -15.24 -6.04
CA GLN A 98 3.26 -15.02 -6.65
C GLN A 98 3.94 -13.86 -5.94
N GLN A 99 5.03 -14.15 -5.24
CA GLN A 99 5.94 -13.15 -4.68
C GLN A 99 7.27 -13.25 -5.40
N ARG A 100 7.94 -12.12 -5.61
CA ARG A 100 9.15 -12.07 -6.43
C ARG A 100 10.32 -12.92 -5.91
N ASP A 101 10.44 -13.04 -4.58
CA ASP A 101 11.59 -13.66 -3.91
C ASP A 101 11.26 -15.02 -3.28
N TYR A 102 10.04 -15.52 -3.48
CA TYR A 102 9.55 -16.77 -2.87
C TYR A 102 8.91 -17.68 -3.92
N ASP A 103 8.88 -18.97 -3.62
CA ASP A 103 8.14 -19.94 -4.43
C ASP A 103 6.65 -19.60 -4.45
N THR A 104 5.98 -19.95 -5.55
CA THR A 104 4.54 -19.71 -5.69
C THR A 104 3.79 -20.54 -4.66
N GLN A 105 3.08 -19.88 -3.76
CA GLN A 105 2.24 -20.53 -2.76
C GLN A 105 0.83 -20.73 -3.33
N ARG A 106 0.20 -21.85 -2.96
CA ARG A 106 -1.17 -22.17 -3.35
C ARG A 106 -2.00 -22.35 -2.08
N PHE A 107 -3.13 -21.66 -2.03
CA PHE A 107 -4.14 -21.85 -1.00
C PHE A 107 -5.40 -22.41 -1.65
N ASP A 108 -5.92 -23.51 -1.13
CA ASP A 108 -7.20 -24.08 -1.53
C ASP A 108 -8.27 -23.64 -0.54
N VAL A 109 -9.14 -22.73 -0.96
CA VAL A 109 -10.20 -22.12 -0.16
C VAL A 109 -11.34 -23.11 0.11
N SER A 110 -11.41 -24.22 -0.63
CA SER A 110 -12.37 -25.30 -0.34
C SER A 110 -11.93 -26.22 0.80
N ASP A 111 -10.65 -26.19 1.18
CA ASP A 111 -10.12 -26.92 2.33
C ASP A 111 -10.23 -26.08 3.63
N GLN A 112 -9.85 -26.69 4.76
CA GLN A 112 -9.81 -25.99 6.05
C GLN A 112 -8.70 -24.92 6.06
N ILE A 113 -9.08 -23.66 5.84
CA ILE A 113 -8.21 -22.49 6.02
C ILE A 113 -8.53 -21.80 7.35
N ASP A 114 -7.48 -21.50 8.12
CA ASP A 114 -7.59 -20.58 9.27
C ASP A 114 -7.56 -19.14 8.76
N LEU A 115 -8.71 -18.47 8.83
CA LEU A 115 -8.90 -17.08 8.41
C LEU A 115 -8.93 -16.17 9.64
N MET A 116 -7.96 -15.25 9.71
CA MET A 116 -7.94 -14.18 10.70
C MET A 116 -8.18 -12.83 10.03
N ARG A 117 -8.98 -11.97 10.64
CA ARG A 117 -9.26 -10.61 10.16
C ARG A 117 -9.06 -9.62 11.30
N TRP A 118 -8.31 -8.56 11.06
CA TRP A 118 -8.12 -7.51 12.05
C TRP A 118 -8.03 -6.14 11.42
N TYR A 119 -8.26 -5.12 12.23
CA TYR A 119 -8.13 -3.74 11.80
C TYR A 119 -7.61 -2.85 12.91
N PHE A 120 -7.06 -1.71 12.50
CA PHE A 120 -6.61 -0.67 13.43
C PHE A 120 -6.57 0.69 12.76
N ARG A 121 -6.67 1.74 13.56
CA ARG A 121 -6.54 3.12 13.11
C ARG A 121 -5.07 3.51 12.93
N LEU A 122 -4.73 4.24 11.85
CA LEU A 122 -3.38 4.76 11.56
C LEU A 122 -3.02 6.03 12.35
N GLY A 123 -3.32 6.06 13.64
CA GLY A 123 -3.08 7.23 14.49
C GLY A 123 -2.71 6.83 15.92
N GLY A 124 -2.04 7.75 16.63
CA GLY A 124 -1.66 7.54 18.03
C GLY A 124 -0.34 6.80 18.26
N TYR A 125 0.38 6.41 17.19
CA TYR A 125 1.69 5.76 17.26
C TYR A 125 2.60 6.21 16.12
N ALA A 126 3.88 5.80 16.18
CA ALA A 126 4.87 6.08 15.16
C ALA A 126 4.70 5.19 13.92
N ARG A 127 4.41 5.82 12.78
CA ARG A 127 4.17 5.12 11.50
C ARG A 127 5.45 4.98 10.70
N GLY A 128 5.63 3.83 10.06
CA GLY A 128 6.74 3.57 9.13
C GLY A 128 6.23 3.03 7.80
N GLY A 129 7.16 2.79 6.86
CA GLY A 129 6.87 2.15 5.57
C GLY A 129 5.67 2.78 4.84
N SER A 130 4.79 1.90 4.34
CA SER A 130 3.59 2.26 3.58
C SER A 130 2.52 3.01 4.38
N GLU A 131 2.60 3.09 5.70
CA GLU A 131 1.60 3.82 6.49
C GLU A 131 1.81 5.34 6.48
N ARG A 132 3.05 5.79 6.17
CA ARG A 132 3.40 7.22 6.18
C ARG A 132 2.72 8.03 5.08
N ARG A 133 2.40 7.37 3.96
CA ARG A 133 1.72 7.97 2.80
C ARG A 133 0.22 8.18 3.02
N VAL A 134 -0.35 7.57 4.05
CA VAL A 134 -1.79 7.60 4.33
C VAL A 134 -2.10 8.63 5.43
N ALA A 135 -3.31 9.19 5.45
CA ALA A 135 -3.71 10.13 6.50
C ALA A 135 -3.88 9.43 7.87
N LYS A 136 -3.67 10.17 8.96
CA LYS A 136 -3.64 9.63 10.33
C LYS A 136 -4.99 9.10 10.84
N ASN A 137 -6.08 9.48 10.18
CA ASN A 137 -7.44 9.07 10.54
C ASN A 137 -7.95 7.88 9.70
N TRP A 138 -7.12 7.31 8.83
CA TRP A 138 -7.46 6.11 8.07
C TRP A 138 -7.30 4.86 8.93
N TYR A 139 -7.83 3.75 8.42
CA TYR A 139 -7.70 2.43 9.02
C TYR A 139 -6.89 1.51 8.10
N CYS A 140 -6.16 0.59 8.69
CA CYS A 140 -5.65 -0.60 8.03
C CYS A 140 -6.64 -1.72 8.26
N LEU A 141 -7.13 -2.34 7.19
CA LEU A 141 -7.85 -3.61 7.23
C LEU A 141 -6.86 -4.68 6.78
N ALA A 142 -6.76 -5.78 7.54
CA ALA A 142 -5.86 -6.86 7.23
C ALA A 142 -6.55 -8.20 7.42
N LEU A 143 -6.11 -9.17 6.63
CA LEU A 143 -6.49 -10.57 6.74
C LEU A 143 -5.25 -11.46 6.66
N GLN A 144 -5.32 -12.61 7.31
CA GLN A 144 -4.35 -13.68 7.18
C GLN A 144 -5.10 -14.96 6.83
N LEU A 145 -4.66 -15.62 5.77
CA LEU A 145 -5.04 -16.99 5.42
C LEU A 145 -3.89 -17.90 5.80
N GLN A 146 -4.16 -18.93 6.60
CA GLN A 146 -3.18 -19.94 6.97
C GLN A 146 -3.70 -21.33 6.58
N GLN A 147 -2.89 -22.06 5.82
CA GLN A 147 -3.15 -23.43 5.39
C GLN A 147 -1.83 -24.21 5.44
N GLU A 148 -1.82 -25.30 6.21
CA GLU A 148 -0.59 -26.07 6.49
C GLU A 148 0.53 -25.16 7.02
N ASP A 149 1.68 -25.14 6.33
CA ASP A 149 2.84 -24.29 6.63
C ASP A 149 2.82 -22.94 5.89
N ASN A 150 1.89 -22.76 4.94
CA ASN A 150 1.78 -21.55 4.15
C ASN A 150 0.93 -20.50 4.85
N ARG A 151 1.35 -19.24 4.73
CA ARG A 151 0.63 -18.09 5.28
C ARG A 151 0.64 -16.95 4.28
N LEU A 152 -0.54 -16.40 4.05
CA LEU A 152 -0.74 -15.22 3.22
C LEU A 152 -1.31 -14.11 4.11
N VAL A 153 -0.57 -13.00 4.23
CA VAL A 153 -1.06 -11.79 4.90
C VAL A 153 -1.33 -10.72 3.86
N VAL A 154 -2.56 -10.22 3.83
CA VAL A 154 -2.99 -9.20 2.87
C VAL A 154 -3.60 -8.04 3.63
N TYR A 155 -3.34 -6.81 3.19
CA TYR A 155 -3.93 -5.63 3.82
C TYR A 155 -4.27 -4.54 2.82
N THR A 156 -5.10 -3.61 3.26
CA THR A 156 -5.47 -2.41 2.52
C THR A 156 -5.68 -1.24 3.47
N PHE A 157 -5.55 -0.02 2.95
CA PHE A 157 -5.83 1.20 3.72
C PHE A 157 -7.12 1.83 3.26
N VAL A 158 -7.99 2.17 4.22
CA VAL A 158 -9.33 2.70 3.94
C VAL A 158 -9.64 3.97 4.75
N PRO A 159 -10.37 4.93 4.16
CA PRO A 159 -10.90 6.08 4.88
C PRO A 159 -11.88 5.66 6.00
N PRO A 160 -12.04 6.48 7.06
CA PRO A 160 -12.85 6.14 8.22
C PRO A 160 -14.31 5.78 7.88
N GLY A 161 -14.95 6.52 6.96
CA GLY A 161 -16.34 6.24 6.57
C GLY A 161 -16.54 4.88 5.92
N GLN A 162 -15.52 4.32 5.28
CA GLN A 162 -15.59 3.02 4.59
C GLN A 162 -15.13 1.88 5.50
N ALA A 163 -14.15 2.14 6.37
CA ALA A 163 -13.69 1.19 7.37
C ALA A 163 -14.82 0.75 8.30
N VAL A 164 -15.64 1.71 8.74
CA VAL A 164 -16.79 1.46 9.61
C VAL A 164 -17.80 0.55 8.90
N THR A 165 -18.11 0.81 7.62
CA THR A 165 -19.01 -0.07 6.85
C THR A 165 -18.45 -1.48 6.73
N ALA A 166 -17.18 -1.62 6.35
CA ALA A 166 -16.55 -2.93 6.18
C ALA A 166 -16.43 -3.74 7.48
N ALA A 167 -16.15 -3.06 8.61
CA ALA A 167 -16.00 -3.70 9.92
C ALA A 167 -17.33 -3.95 10.65
N GLN A 168 -18.41 -3.24 10.26
CA GLN A 168 -19.75 -3.41 10.86
C GLN A 168 -20.65 -4.35 10.04
N GLU A 169 -20.19 -4.84 8.89
CA GLU A 169 -20.90 -5.89 8.17
C GLU A 169 -21.05 -7.12 9.09
N PRO A 170 -22.26 -7.70 9.24
CA PRO A 170 -22.52 -8.79 10.19
C PRO A 170 -21.59 -10.00 10.05
N ASP A 171 -21.10 -10.25 8.83
CA ASP A 171 -20.26 -11.40 8.48
C ASP A 171 -18.75 -11.06 8.44
N SER A 172 -18.38 -9.84 8.81
CA SER A 172 -17.04 -9.33 8.58
C SER A 172 -16.00 -9.84 9.61
N ASP A 173 -16.43 -10.23 10.82
CA ASP A 173 -15.62 -10.79 11.93
C ASP A 173 -14.23 -10.12 12.10
N PHE A 174 -14.18 -8.80 11.91
CA PHE A 174 -12.95 -8.04 12.05
C PHE A 174 -12.66 -7.76 13.53
N HIS A 175 -11.49 -8.19 13.99
CA HIS A 175 -11.03 -7.90 15.34
C HIS A 175 -10.27 -6.56 15.41
N GLU A 176 -10.69 -5.63 16.26
CA GLU A 176 -9.97 -4.37 16.45
C GLU A 176 -8.74 -4.57 17.33
N ILE A 177 -7.57 -4.15 16.85
CA ILE A 177 -6.36 -4.03 17.67
C ILE A 177 -6.01 -2.57 17.91
N HIS A 178 -5.64 -2.24 19.14
CA HIS A 178 -5.28 -0.88 19.53
C HIS A 178 -3.77 -0.69 19.50
N LEU A 179 -3.25 -0.18 18.37
CA LEU A 179 -1.81 -0.04 18.20
C LEU A 179 -1.12 0.83 19.25
N LYS A 180 -1.81 1.86 19.75
CA LYS A 180 -1.32 2.77 20.80
C LYS A 180 -1.03 2.08 22.14
N ASP A 181 -1.62 0.92 22.39
CA ASP A 181 -1.48 0.21 23.68
C ASP A 181 -0.13 -0.51 23.77
N VAL A 182 0.51 -0.78 22.62
CA VAL A 182 1.82 -1.45 22.52
C VAL A 182 2.88 -0.54 21.94
N TYR A 183 2.50 0.28 20.95
CA TYR A 183 3.43 1.15 20.25
C TYR A 183 3.48 2.50 20.93
N THR A 184 4.65 2.83 21.48
CA THR A 184 4.88 4.13 22.08
C THR A 184 4.75 5.24 21.05
N ALA A 185 4.16 6.34 21.49
CA ALA A 185 4.13 7.55 20.69
C ALA A 185 5.56 8.13 20.65
N HIS A 186 6.08 8.33 19.45
CA HIS A 186 7.29 9.11 19.12
C HIS A 186 8.66 8.45 19.42
N PRO A 187 9.24 7.70 18.45
CA PRO A 187 10.69 7.73 18.30
C PRO A 187 11.08 9.18 18.02
N GLY A 188 12.14 9.67 18.68
CA GLY A 188 12.65 11.02 18.43
C GLY A 188 12.87 11.27 16.93
N ILE A 189 12.79 12.53 16.50
CA ILE A 189 12.81 13.01 15.10
C ILE A 189 13.90 12.36 14.23
N MET A 190 15.01 11.96 14.84
CA MET A 190 16.20 11.40 14.19
C MET A 190 16.23 9.88 14.03
N ARG A 191 15.31 9.12 14.65
CA ARG A 191 15.32 7.65 14.55
C ARG A 191 14.39 7.18 13.44
N PRO A 192 14.85 6.27 12.55
CA PRO A 192 13.93 5.64 11.63
C PRO A 192 12.83 4.93 12.42
N PRO A 193 11.57 4.96 11.95
CA PRO A 193 10.49 4.28 12.63
C PRO A 193 10.76 2.77 12.61
N SER A 194 11.20 2.21 13.73
CA SER A 194 11.27 0.78 13.96
C SER A 194 10.03 0.34 14.72
N ARG A 195 9.46 -0.82 14.36
CA ARG A 195 8.41 -1.44 15.18
C ARG A 195 9.04 -1.90 16.50
N PRO A 196 8.53 -1.46 17.67
CA PRO A 196 9.04 -1.94 18.94
C PRO A 196 8.70 -3.42 19.11
N GLU A 197 9.47 -4.10 19.95
CA GLU A 197 9.16 -5.47 20.34
C GLU A 197 7.83 -5.52 21.09
N ILE A 198 7.00 -6.52 20.77
CA ILE A 198 5.70 -6.71 21.42
C ILE A 198 5.95 -7.33 22.79
N PRO A 199 5.47 -6.72 23.90
CA PRO A 199 5.64 -7.27 25.24
C PRO A 199 5.08 -8.69 25.37
N ALA A 200 5.75 -9.53 26.15
CA ALA A 200 5.35 -10.93 26.36
C ALA A 200 3.95 -11.05 27.01
N GLU A 201 3.52 -10.05 27.77
CA GLU A 201 2.19 -9.96 28.37
C GLU A 201 1.10 -9.87 27.31
N VAL A 202 1.33 -9.06 26.26
CA VAL A 202 0.39 -8.88 25.14
C VAL A 202 0.31 -10.15 24.31
N LEU A 203 1.45 -10.80 24.07
CA LEU A 203 1.51 -12.07 23.32
C LEU A 203 0.81 -13.22 24.05
N ARG A 204 0.79 -13.22 25.38
CA ARG A 204 0.06 -14.20 26.21
C ARG A 204 -1.43 -13.87 26.37
N GLY A 205 -1.84 -12.66 26.00
CA GLY A 205 -3.22 -12.20 26.08
C GLY A 205 -4.11 -12.77 24.98
N LYS A 206 -5.41 -12.42 25.03
CA LYS A 206 -6.41 -12.84 24.05
C LYS A 206 -6.07 -12.38 22.62
N ASP A 207 -5.41 -11.23 22.51
CA ASP A 207 -5.10 -10.59 21.22
C ASP A 207 -3.70 -10.98 20.70
N GLY A 208 -2.97 -11.83 21.42
CA GLY A 208 -1.59 -12.19 21.10
C GLY A 208 -1.42 -12.73 19.68
N ARG A 209 -2.39 -13.52 19.19
CA ARG A 209 -2.42 -14.02 17.80
C ARG A 209 -2.51 -12.89 16.77
N PHE A 210 -3.33 -11.86 17.02
CA PHE A 210 -3.49 -10.73 16.11
C PHE A 210 -2.26 -9.83 16.10
N TRP A 211 -1.60 -9.68 17.26
CA TRP A 211 -0.32 -8.97 17.36
C TRP A 211 0.81 -9.68 16.61
N LEU A 212 0.85 -11.01 16.64
CA LEU A 212 1.79 -11.79 15.83
C LEU A 212 1.48 -11.66 14.32
N ALA A 213 0.20 -11.72 13.94
CA ALA A 213 -0.23 -11.52 12.56
C ALA A 213 0.12 -10.10 12.07
N GLU A 214 -0.05 -9.08 12.91
CA GLU A 214 0.31 -7.70 12.61
C GLU A 214 1.83 -7.52 12.44
N ARG A 215 2.63 -8.17 13.29
CA ARG A 215 4.08 -8.18 13.11
C ARG A 215 4.46 -8.80 11.76
N ARG A 216 3.82 -9.89 11.35
CA ARG A 216 4.06 -10.52 10.03
C ARG A 216 3.62 -9.62 8.89
N ARG A 217 2.46 -8.98 8.98
CA ARG A 217 1.98 -8.00 7.98
C ARG A 217 3.05 -6.94 7.67
N TRP A 218 3.77 -6.50 8.69
CA TRP A 218 4.83 -5.50 8.51
C TRP A 218 5.99 -5.99 7.62
N HIS A 219 6.32 -7.28 7.68
CA HIS A 219 7.47 -7.86 7.00
C HIS A 219 7.10 -8.52 5.67
N GLU A 220 5.95 -9.19 5.62
CA GLU A 220 5.54 -10.10 4.55
C GLU A 220 4.18 -9.73 3.94
N GLY A 221 3.50 -8.74 4.52
CA GLY A 221 2.16 -8.36 4.08
C GLY A 221 2.15 -7.82 2.66
N LEU A 222 1.19 -8.30 1.87
CA LEU A 222 0.91 -7.80 0.53
C LEU A 222 -0.14 -6.69 0.60
N GLU A 223 0.21 -5.49 0.15
CA GLU A 223 -0.77 -4.41 0.09
C GLU A 223 -1.60 -4.49 -1.18
N LEU A 224 -2.92 -4.62 -1.04
CA LEU A 224 -3.88 -4.54 -2.14
C LEU A 224 -4.56 -3.17 -2.21
N THR A 225 -5.03 -2.83 -3.40
CA THR A 225 -6.03 -1.77 -3.55
C THR A 225 -7.28 -2.14 -2.75
N ARG A 226 -8.07 -1.13 -2.42
CA ARG A 226 -9.34 -1.35 -1.71
C ARG A 226 -10.28 -2.26 -2.52
N GLU A 227 -10.35 -2.04 -3.83
CA GLU A 227 -11.20 -2.80 -4.75
C GLU A 227 -10.74 -4.26 -4.87
N ASP A 228 -9.43 -4.49 -4.93
CA ASP A 228 -8.87 -5.84 -5.00
C ASP A 228 -8.97 -6.57 -3.66
N PHE A 229 -8.80 -5.86 -2.54
CA PHE A 229 -9.01 -6.41 -1.21
C PHE A 229 -10.48 -6.83 -1.00
N ALA A 230 -11.44 -6.00 -1.43
CA ALA A 230 -12.85 -6.35 -1.40
C ALA A 230 -13.16 -7.56 -2.30
N THR A 231 -12.52 -7.64 -3.47
CA THR A 231 -12.64 -8.80 -4.37
C THR A 231 -12.12 -10.08 -3.71
N LEU A 232 -10.96 -10.02 -3.03
CA LEU A 232 -10.38 -11.15 -2.30
C LEU A 232 -11.30 -11.59 -1.15
N MET A 233 -11.82 -10.65 -0.37
CA MET A 233 -12.75 -10.94 0.72
C MET A 233 -14.02 -11.63 0.21
N GLU A 234 -14.58 -11.16 -0.90
CA GLU A 234 -15.75 -11.78 -1.52
C GLU A 234 -15.45 -13.19 -2.04
N PHE A 235 -14.28 -13.39 -2.65
CA PHE A 235 -13.82 -14.70 -3.10
C PHE A 235 -13.74 -15.69 -1.94
N VAL A 236 -13.07 -15.31 -0.85
CA VAL A 236 -12.92 -16.17 0.34
C VAL A 236 -14.29 -16.47 0.96
N ARG A 237 -15.19 -15.49 1.02
CA ARG A 237 -16.54 -15.66 1.58
C ARG A 237 -17.40 -16.61 0.77
N THR A 238 -17.39 -16.47 -0.56
CA THR A 238 -18.28 -17.23 -1.45
C THR A 238 -17.82 -18.66 -1.65
N THR A 239 -16.51 -18.88 -1.67
CA THR A 239 -15.91 -20.22 -1.85
C THR A 239 -15.80 -20.99 -0.53
N GLY A 240 -15.41 -20.33 0.56
CA GLY A 240 -15.17 -21.00 1.85
C GLY A 240 -16.43 -21.26 2.68
N ALA A 241 -17.60 -20.81 2.24
CA ALA A 241 -18.89 -21.06 2.92
C ALA A 241 -19.57 -22.38 2.47
N GLN A 242 -18.93 -23.17 1.61
CA GLN A 242 -19.42 -24.47 1.11
C GLN A 242 -18.76 -25.61 1.88
#